data_AF-A0A3D6D860-F1
#
_entry.id   AF-A0A3D6D860-F1
#
_cell.length_a   1.000
_cell.length_b   1.000
_cell.length_c   1.000
_cell.angle_alpha   90.00
_cell.angle_beta   90.00
_cell.angle_gamma   90.00
#
_symmetry.space_group_name_H-M   'P 1'
#
loop_
_entity.id
_entity.type
_entity.pdbx_description
1 polymer ?
#
loop_
_entity_poly.entity_id
_entity_poly.type
_entity_poly.pdbx_seq_one_letter_code
_entity_poly.pdbx_strand_id
1 'polypeptide(L)'
;MHLLILATIFIGFVGLLVKRNLVMKIISMDVMGTGVISFFVYLSSRSARVPPIVVDPNVEFHIADPVPQAVILTAIVIGFSILAILLVYVMILSKRFATLDTERIERRMRNWNR
;
A
#
# COMPACT_ATOMS: atom_id res chain seq x y z
N MET A 1 11.71 16.49 -1.12
CA MET A 1 11.06 15.25 -1.61
C MET A 1 11.08 14.12 -0.57
N HIS A 2 12.22 13.73 0.01
CA HIS A 2 12.29 12.67 1.04
C HIS A 2 11.37 12.89 2.25
N LEU A 3 11.25 14.13 2.75
CA LEU A 3 10.35 14.47 3.87
C LEU A 3 8.87 14.25 3.52
N LEU A 4 8.46 14.55 2.28
CA LEU A 4 7.09 14.35 1.83
C LEU A 4 6.73 12.86 1.76
N ILE A 5 7.67 12.03 1.30
CA ILE A 5 7.48 10.58 1.22
C ILE A 5 7.35 9.98 2.64
N LEU A 6 8.23 10.37 3.55
CA LEU A 6 8.16 9.99 4.97
C LEU A 6 6.86 10.47 5.62
N ALA A 7 6.42 11.69 5.33
CA ALA A 7 5.16 12.21 5.81
C ALA A 7 3.97 11.39 5.30
N THR A 8 3.94 11.00 4.02
CA THR A 8 2.87 10.14 3.46
C THR A 8 2.78 8.79 4.18
N ILE A 9 3.92 8.13 4.40
CA ILE A 9 3.97 6.85 5.13
C ILE A 9 3.43 7.05 6.55
N PHE A 10 3.86 8.12 7.23
CA PHE A 10 3.43 8.43 8.59
C PHE A 10 1.93 8.77 8.66
N ILE A 11 1.40 9.50 7.69
CA ILE A 11 -0.03 9.81 7.59
C ILE A 11 -0.85 8.53 7.39
N GLY A 12 -0.40 7.62 6.52
CA GLY A 12 -1.04 6.32 6.34
C GLY A 12 -1.03 5.49 7.62
N PHE A 13 0.10 5.47 8.34
CA PHE A 13 0.23 4.77 9.62
C PHE A 13 -0.69 5.35 10.72
N VAL A 14 -0.71 6.68 10.89
CA VAL A 14 -1.59 7.36 11.84
C VAL A 14 -3.05 7.15 11.47
N GLY A 15 -3.39 7.22 10.18
CA GLY A 15 -4.74 6.94 9.68
C GLY A 15 -5.21 5.53 10.04
N LEU A 16 -4.33 4.53 9.93
CA LEU A 16 -4.62 3.14 10.28
C LEU A 16 -4.96 2.97 11.78
N LEU A 17 -4.23 3.67 12.66
CA LEU A 17 -4.43 3.60 14.11
C LEU A 17 -5.66 4.37 14.59
N VAL A 18 -5.89 5.57 14.05
CA VAL A 18 -6.90 6.51 14.58
C VAL A 18 -8.31 6.22 14.03
N LYS A 19 -8.44 5.74 12.79
CA LYS A 19 -9.75 5.59 12.16
C LYS A 19 -10.49 4.37 12.73
N ARG A 20 -11.76 4.55 13.12
CA ARG A 20 -12.64 3.45 13.58
C ARG A 20 -13.37 2.72 12.46
N ASN A 21 -13.57 3.40 11.33
CA ASN A 21 -14.21 2.81 10.16
C ASN A 21 -13.21 1.90 9.42
N LEU A 22 -13.59 0.63 9.23
CA LEU A 22 -12.79 -0.38 8.52
C LEU A 22 -12.37 0.04 7.11
N VAL A 23 -13.26 0.70 6.35
CA VAL A 23 -12.94 1.18 4.99
C VAL A 23 -11.86 2.26 5.05
N MET A 24 -11.94 3.17 6.03
CA MET A 24 -10.93 4.20 6.22
C MET A 24 -9.59 3.63 6.68
N LYS A 25 -9.59 2.53 7.44
CA LYS A 25 -8.36 1.79 7.77
C LYS A 25 -7.70 1.19 6.52
N ILE A 26 -8.50 0.58 5.64
CA ILE A 26 -8.01 0.02 4.36
C ILE A 26 -7.39 1.12 3.49
N ILE A 27 -8.08 2.26 3.33
CA ILE A 27 -7.55 3.39 2.56
C ILE A 27 -6.23 3.91 3.18
N SER A 28 -6.16 4.00 4.51
CA SER A 28 -4.94 4.44 5.19
C SER A 28 -3.77 3.47 4.98
N MET A 29 -4.05 2.16 4.92
CA MET A 29 -3.07 1.13 4.59
C MET A 29 -2.58 1.24 3.14
N ASP A 30 -3.48 1.53 2.19
CA ASP A 30 -3.13 1.75 0.79
C ASP A 30 -2.25 3.02 0.59
N VAL A 31 -2.59 4.11 1.27
CA VAL A 31 -1.76 5.33 1.32
C VAL A 31 -0.37 5.07 1.89
N MET A 32 -0.29 4.24 2.94
CA MET A 32 1.01 3.83 3.49
C MET A 32 1.83 3.04 2.46
N GLY A 33 1.19 2.08 1.76
CA GLY A 33 1.82 1.27 0.71
C GLY A 33 2.33 2.10 -0.47
N THR A 34 1.54 3.05 -0.96
CA THR A 34 1.95 3.99 -2.02
C THR A 34 3.11 4.89 -1.57
N GLY A 35 3.16 5.28 -0.29
CA GLY A 35 4.30 5.97 0.31
C GLY A 35 5.59 5.13 0.27
N VAL A 36 5.52 3.85 0.62
CA VAL A 36 6.66 2.91 0.53
C VAL A 36 7.12 2.73 -0.91
N ILE A 37 6.19 2.54 -1.86
CA ILE A 37 6.52 2.43 -3.28
C ILE A 37 7.21 3.70 -3.78
N SER A 38 6.71 4.88 -3.40
CA SER A 38 7.31 6.18 -3.74
C SER A 38 8.74 6.32 -3.18
N PHE A 39 9.00 5.76 -1.99
CA PHE A 39 10.34 5.73 -1.40
C PHE A 39 11.30 4.88 -2.25
N PHE A 40 10.85 3.70 -2.69
CA PHE A 40 11.63 2.83 -3.59
C PHE A 40 11.90 3.49 -4.95
N VAL A 41 10.91 4.16 -5.54
CA VAL A 41 11.07 4.91 -6.80
C VAL A 41 12.11 6.01 -6.63
N TYR A 42 12.05 6.76 -5.51
CA TYR A 42 13.05 7.79 -5.21
C TYR A 42 14.47 7.22 -5.06
N LEU A 43 14.62 6.06 -4.43
CA LEU A 43 15.91 5.38 -4.30
C LEU A 43 16.44 4.93 -5.66
N SER A 44 15.59 4.34 -6.51
CA SER A 44 15.95 3.86 -7.85
C SER A 44 16.32 5.01 -8.80
N SER A 45 15.62 6.15 -8.71
CA SER A 45 15.86 7.34 -9.54
C SER A 45 17.24 7.98 -9.33
N ARG A 46 17.98 7.63 -8.26
CA ARG A 46 19.34 8.13 -8.00
C ARG A 46 20.39 7.51 -8.93
N SER A 47 20.20 6.27 -9.38
CA SER A 47 21.22 5.55 -10.17
C SER A 47 21.19 5.90 -11.66
N ALA A 48 20.01 6.06 -12.27
CA ALA A 48 19.92 6.56 -13.63
C ALA A 48 18.49 7.02 -14.00
N ARG A 49 18.38 7.86 -15.03
CA ARG A 49 17.11 8.42 -15.53
C ARG A 49 16.52 7.70 -16.74
N VAL A 50 17.27 6.76 -17.32
CA VAL A 50 16.84 6.01 -18.52
C VAL A 50 16.22 4.68 -18.08
N PRO A 51 15.02 4.32 -18.54
CA PRO A 51 14.42 3.03 -18.23
C PRO A 51 15.32 1.87 -18.70
N PRO A 52 15.36 0.73 -18.00
CA PRO A 52 16.18 -0.43 -18.34
C PRO A 52 15.57 -1.20 -19.50
N ILE A 53 15.51 -0.53 -20.64
CA ILE A 53 15.07 -1.10 -21.90
C ILE A 53 16.27 -0.96 -22.82
N VAL A 54 16.92 -2.08 -23.14
CA VAL A 54 18.03 -2.11 -24.08
C VAL A 54 17.42 -2.03 -25.48
N VAL A 55 17.48 -0.84 -26.08
CA VAL A 55 16.99 -0.61 -27.47
C VAL A 55 18.10 -0.83 -28.49
N ASP A 56 19.35 -0.55 -28.13
CA ASP A 56 20.54 -0.78 -28.98
C ASP A 56 21.70 -1.30 -28.10
N PRO A 57 22.28 -2.48 -28.38
CA PRO A 57 23.38 -3.05 -27.60
C PRO A 57 24.70 -2.29 -27.75
N ASN A 58 24.83 -1.36 -28.72
CA ASN A 58 26.07 -0.60 -28.96
C ASN A 58 26.11 0.76 -28.26
N VAL A 59 25.05 1.15 -27.55
CA VAL A 59 24.97 2.43 -26.86
C VAL A 59 25.03 2.20 -25.35
N GLU A 60 26.13 2.62 -24.72
CA GLU A 60 26.25 2.68 -23.26
C GLU A 60 25.28 3.75 -22.71
N PHE A 61 24.03 3.38 -22.52
CA PHE A 61 23.12 4.16 -21.72
C PHE A 61 23.48 3.98 -20.25
N HIS A 62 23.43 5.06 -19.47
CA HIS A 62 23.26 4.94 -18.02
C HIS A 62 21.90 4.30 -17.74
N ILE A 63 21.88 2.98 -17.72
CA ILE A 63 20.69 2.16 -17.51
C ILE A 63 20.34 2.18 -16.02
N ALA A 64 19.07 2.42 -15.69
CA ALA A 64 18.61 2.33 -14.31
C ALA A 64 18.70 0.88 -13.82
N ASP A 65 19.00 0.68 -12.53
CA ASP A 65 19.08 -0.65 -11.94
C ASP A 65 17.72 -1.38 -12.10
N PRO A 66 17.68 -2.54 -12.78
CA PRO A 66 16.45 -3.29 -12.98
C PRO A 66 15.93 -3.94 -11.69
N VAL A 67 16.77 -4.15 -10.67
CA VAL A 67 16.40 -4.86 -9.45
C VAL A 67 15.35 -4.09 -8.64
N PRO A 68 15.53 -2.78 -8.29
CA PRO A 68 14.50 -2.01 -7.60
C PRO A 68 13.17 -1.94 -8.38
N GLN A 69 13.23 -1.94 -9.71
CA GLN A 69 12.04 -1.82 -10.55
C GLN A 69 11.17 -3.08 -10.52
N ALA A 70 11.80 -4.27 -10.59
CA ALA A 70 11.09 -5.54 -10.43
C ALA A 70 10.45 -5.66 -9.03
N VAL A 71 11.13 -5.17 -7.99
CA VAL A 71 10.60 -5.15 -6.62
C VAL A 71 9.38 -4.24 -6.51
N ILE A 72 9.43 -3.04 -7.11
CA ILE A 72 8.29 -2.10 -7.13
C ILE A 72 7.07 -2.72 -7.81
N LEU A 73 7.23 -3.31 -9.00
CA LEU A 73 6.11 -3.91 -9.72
C LEU A 73 5.48 -5.06 -8.92
N THR A 74 6.31 -5.89 -8.30
CA THR A 74 5.85 -6.99 -7.43
C THR A 74 5.09 -6.46 -6.21
N ALA A 75 5.60 -5.41 -5.57
CA ALA A 75 4.94 -4.78 -4.42
C ALA A 75 3.57 -4.19 -4.78
N ILE A 76 3.42 -3.59 -5.97
CA ILE A 76 2.14 -3.06 -6.46
C ILE A 76 1.11 -4.19 -6.62
N VAL A 77 1.47 -5.30 -7.27
CA VAL A 77 0.55 -6.43 -7.51
C VAL A 77 0.12 -7.10 -6.21
N ILE A 78 1.05 -7.29 -5.26
CA ILE A 78 0.75 -7.82 -3.92
C ILE A 78 -0.18 -6.87 -3.16
N GLY A 79 0.13 -5.57 -3.15
CA GLY A 79 -0.68 -4.55 -2.50
C GLY A 79 -2.12 -4.53 -3.03
N PHE A 80 -2.29 -4.57 -4.36
CA PHE A 80 -3.60 -4.63 -5.01
C PHE A 80 -4.38 -5.89 -4.62
N SER A 81 -3.71 -7.04 -4.57
CA SER A 81 -4.33 -8.32 -4.20
C SER A 81 -4.82 -8.31 -2.74
N ILE A 82 -4.00 -7.78 -1.82
CA ILE A 82 -4.38 -7.61 -0.40
C ILE A 82 -5.55 -6.64 -0.28
N LEU A 83 -5.54 -5.52 -1.00
CA LEU A 83 -6.62 -4.53 -1.01
C LEU A 83 -7.95 -5.16 -1.44
N ALA A 84 -7.94 -5.94 -2.52
CA ALA A 84 -9.13 -6.65 -3.02
C ALA A 84 -9.69 -7.61 -1.97
N ILE A 85 -8.83 -8.42 -1.35
CA ILE A 85 -9.23 -9.39 -0.32
C ILE A 85 -9.80 -8.66 0.91
N LEU A 86 -9.16 -7.58 1.37
CA LEU A 86 -9.62 -6.79 2.51
C LEU A 86 -10.98 -6.15 2.25
N LEU A 87 -11.22 -5.61 1.05
CA LEU A 87 -12.51 -5.04 0.67
C LEU A 87 -13.62 -6.10 0.66
N VAL A 88 -13.36 -7.28 0.09
CA VAL A 88 -14.31 -8.41 0.12
C VAL A 88 -14.60 -8.83 1.55
N TYR A 89 -13.58 -8.92 2.39
CA TYR A 89 -13.74 -9.26 3.80
C TYR A 89 -14.59 -8.23 4.55
N VAL A 90 -14.32 -6.94 4.37
CA VAL A 90 -15.12 -5.85 4.98
C VAL A 90 -16.55 -5.86 4.46
N MET A 91 -16.79 -6.16 3.19
CA MET A 91 -18.13 -6.30 2.63
C MET A 91 -18.89 -7.44 3.32
N ILE A 92 -18.28 -8.62 3.48
CA ILE A 92 -18.89 -9.77 4.17
C ILE A 92 -19.19 -9.43 5.64
N LEU A 93 -18.22 -8.80 6.31
CA LEU A 93 -18.34 -8.42 7.72
C LEU A 93 -19.44 -7.36 7.93
N SER A 94 -19.51 -6.37 7.03
CA SER A 94 -20.56 -5.34 7.04
C SER A 94 -21.94 -5.93 6.79
N LYS A 95 -22.07 -6.96 5.95
CA LYS A 95 -23.34 -7.68 5.76
C LYS A 95 -23.76 -8.43 7.01
N ARG A 96 -22.82 -9.06 7.74
CA ARG A 96 -23.10 -9.82 8.96
C ARG A 96 -23.42 -8.93 10.17
N PHE A 97 -22.66 -7.86 10.36
CA PHE A 97 -22.76 -7.01 11.55
C PHE A 97 -23.44 -5.66 11.30
N ALA A 98 -23.94 -5.39 10.09
CA ALA A 98 -24.62 -4.14 9.71
C ALA A 98 -23.88 -2.86 10.13
N THR A 99 -22.55 -2.91 10.20
CA THR A 99 -21.71 -1.79 10.61
C THR A 99 -20.30 -1.95 10.09
N LEU A 100 -19.62 -0.81 9.89
CA LEU A 100 -18.21 -0.73 9.50
C LEU A 100 -17.31 -0.26 10.66
N ASP A 101 -17.88 -0.04 11.84
CA ASP A 101 -17.17 0.40 13.03
C ASP A 101 -16.52 -0.80 13.72
N THR A 102 -15.19 -0.77 13.85
CA THR A 102 -14.42 -1.84 14.47
C THR A 102 -14.83 -2.14 15.91
N GLU A 103 -15.14 -1.12 16.71
CA GLU A 103 -15.48 -1.29 18.12
C GLU A 103 -16.86 -1.95 18.27
N ARG A 104 -17.81 -1.59 17.41
CA ARG A 104 -19.15 -2.21 17.41
C ARG A 104 -19.08 -3.67 16.97
N ILE A 105 -18.24 -3.99 15.99
CA ILE A 105 -18.04 -5.37 15.53
C ILE A 105 -17.43 -6.20 16.67
N GLU A 106 -16.40 -5.70 17.34
CA GLU A 106 -15.75 -6.41 18.45
C GLU A 106 -16.74 -6.70 19.59
N ARG A 107 -17.55 -5.71 19.99
CA ARG A 107 -18.58 -5.90 21.03
C ARG A 107 -19.61 -6.95 20.63
N ARG A 108 -20.10 -6.93 19.39
CA ARG A 108 -21.08 -7.92 18.89
C ARG A 108 -20.48 -9.32 18.82
N MET A 109 -19.22 -9.43 18.41
CA MET A 109 -18.51 -10.70 18.35
C MET A 109 -18.28 -11.30 19.74
N ARG A 110 -17.94 -10.47 20.73
CA ARG A 110 -17.78 -10.91 22.13
C ARG A 110 -19.08 -11.43 22.73
N ASN A 111 -20.22 -10.81 22.42
CA ASN A 111 -21.54 -11.23 22.89
C ASN A 111 -22.03 -12.52 22.22
N TRP A 112 -21.57 -12.82 21.00
CA TRP A 112 -21.93 -14.06 20.31
C TRP A 112 -21.21 -15.30 20.86
N ASN A 113 -20.05 -15.10 21.51
CA ASN A 113 -19.23 -16.18 22.08
C ASN A 113 -19.55 -16.49 23.56
N ARG A 114 -20.63 -15.92 24.09
CA ARG A 114 -21.20 -16.20 25.41
C ARG A 114 -22.57 -16.84 25.22
#